data_AF-A0AA45BLP2-F1
#
_entry.id   AF-A0AA45BLP2-F1
#
_cell.length_a   1.000
_cell.length_b   1.000
_cell.length_c   1.000
_cell.angle_alpha   90.00
_cell.angle_beta   90.00
_cell.angle_gamma   90.00
#
_symmetry.space_group_name_H-M   'P 1'
#
loop_
_entity.id
_entity.type
_entity.pdbx_description
1 polymer ?
#
loop_
_entity_poly.entity_id
_entity_poly.type
_entity_poly.pdbx_seq_one_letter_code
_entity_poly.pdbx_strand_id
1 'polypeptide(L)'
;MTKAYYWKSQVWGVTYFFIALYYIHLFQPSVNVPLSLVAAILSLLLYPFAKKAIETAALQFTSEAFWHRGLFADTIGKNGVLILYYAFCYVMALPLGTLYLLALFLRNKKAA
;
A
#
# COMPACT_ATOMS: atom_id res chain seq x y z
N MET A 1 -8.16 12.01 2.81
CA MET A 1 -8.37 10.89 1.87
C MET A 1 -9.85 10.82 1.53
N THR A 2 -10.24 10.72 0.26
CA THR A 2 -11.66 10.57 -0.13
C THR A 2 -12.08 9.09 -0.11
N LYS A 3 -13.37 8.81 0.12
CA LYS A 3 -13.91 7.42 0.12
C LYS A 3 -13.70 6.73 -1.24
N ALA A 4 -13.86 7.47 -2.34
CA ALA A 4 -13.66 6.94 -3.69
C ALA A 4 -12.21 6.49 -3.94
N TYR A 5 -11.21 7.26 -3.46
CA TYR A 5 -9.80 6.88 -3.60
C TYR A 5 -9.46 5.61 -2.83
N TYR A 6 -10.04 5.45 -1.63
CA TYR A 6 -9.82 4.27 -0.80
C TYR A 6 -10.21 3.00 -1.56
N TRP A 7 -11.46 2.93 -2.03
CA TRP A 7 -11.98 1.76 -2.74
C TRP A 7 -11.28 1.52 -4.08
N LYS A 8 -10.96 2.57 -4.83
CA LYS A 8 -10.20 2.44 -6.08
C LYS A 8 -8.80 1.86 -5.84
N SER A 9 -8.12 2.31 -4.79
CA SER A 9 -6.80 1.78 -4.44
C SER A 9 -6.88 0.34 -3.93
N GLN A 10 -7.99 -0.03 -3.29
CA GLN A 10 -8.11 -1.31 -2.61
C GLN A 10 -8.15 -2.53 -3.55
N VAL A 11 -8.43 -2.34 -4.84
CA VAL A 11 -8.35 -3.40 -5.87
C VAL A 11 -6.98 -4.10 -5.85
N TRP A 12 -5.90 -3.32 -5.74
CA TRP A 12 -4.54 -3.87 -5.67
C TRP A 12 -4.24 -4.47 -4.28
N GLY A 13 -4.72 -3.85 -3.21
CA GLY A 13 -4.60 -4.41 -1.85
C GLY A 13 -5.23 -5.80 -1.74
N VAL A 14 -6.42 -5.99 -2.31
CA VAL A 14 -7.11 -7.29 -2.37
C VAL A 14 -6.32 -8.30 -3.21
N THR A 15 -5.75 -7.87 -4.33
CA THR A 15 -4.93 -8.74 -5.19
C THR A 15 -3.73 -9.30 -4.41
N TYR A 16 -2.96 -8.44 -3.72
CA TYR A 16 -1.83 -8.87 -2.90
C TYR A 16 -2.23 -9.65 -1.65
N PHE A 17 -3.43 -9.40 -1.12
CA PHE A 17 -3.99 -10.21 -0.04
C PHE A 17 -4.20 -11.67 -0.47
N PHE A 18 -4.81 -11.91 -1.63
CA PHE A 18 -4.97 -13.28 -2.14
C PHE A 18 -3.64 -13.94 -2.48
N ILE A 19 -2.67 -13.18 -3.01
CA ILE A 19 -1.30 -13.68 -3.20
C ILE A 19 -0.70 -14.07 -1.84
N ALA A 20 -0.83 -13.23 -0.80
CA ALA A 20 -0.34 -13.54 0.53
C ALA A 20 -1.01 -14.80 1.12
N LEU A 21 -2.32 -14.98 0.94
CA LEU A 21 -3.02 -16.21 1.34
C LEU A 21 -2.47 -17.45 0.64
N TYR A 22 -2.21 -17.36 -0.67
CA TYR A 22 -1.60 -18.44 -1.44
C TYR A 22 -0.21 -18.80 -0.89
N TYR A 23 0.64 -17.81 -0.59
CA TYR A 23 1.94 -18.05 0.03
C TYR A 23 1.84 -18.64 1.45
N ILE A 24 0.91 -18.16 2.27
CA ILE A 24 0.68 -18.72 3.62
C ILE A 24 0.27 -20.18 3.54
N HIS A 25 -0.56 -20.55 2.55
CA HIS A 25 -0.95 -21.94 2.33
C HIS A 25 0.21 -22.80 1.82
N LEU A 26 0.98 -22.30 0.85
CA LEU A 26 2.12 -23.02 0.28
C LEU A 26 3.23 -23.27 1.30
N PHE A 27 3.46 -22.31 2.19
CA PHE A 27 4.53 -22.33 3.19
C PHE A 27 4.02 -22.60 4.61
N GLN A 28 2.80 -23.12 4.75
CA GLN A 28 2.15 -23.44 6.03
C GLN A 28 3.06 -24.16 7.06
N PRO A 29 3.86 -25.18 6.70
CA PRO A 29 4.74 -25.84 7.68
C PRO A 29 5.90 -24.97 8.18
N SER A 30 6.23 -23.90 7.46
CA SER A 30 7.36 -23.01 7.76
C SER A 30 6.97 -21.64 8.31
N VAL A 31 5.67 -21.32 8.40
CA VAL A 31 5.18 -20.02 8.85
C VAL A 31 4.19 -20.14 10.01
N ASN A 32 4.16 -19.12 10.87
CA ASN A 32 3.11 -19.00 11.88
C ASN A 32 1.82 -18.53 11.22
N VAL A 33 0.97 -19.47 10.83
CA VAL A 33 -0.27 -19.21 10.08
C VAL A 33 -1.17 -18.16 10.75
N PRO A 34 -1.51 -18.25 12.06
CA PRO A 34 -2.31 -17.23 12.72
C PRO A 34 -1.71 -15.82 12.60
N LEU A 35 -0.41 -15.67 12.88
CA LEU A 35 0.26 -14.38 12.84
C LEU A 35 0.32 -13.82 11.41
N SER A 36 0.64 -14.67 10.42
CA SER A 36 0.70 -14.28 9.01
C SER A 36 -0.67 -13.85 8.47
N LEU A 37 -1.76 -14.51 8.90
CA LEU A 37 -3.13 -14.11 8.54
C LEU A 37 -3.49 -12.74 9.14
N VAL A 38 -3.19 -12.52 10.43
CA VAL A 38 -3.41 -11.21 11.07
C VAL A 38 -2.64 -10.11 10.33
N ALA A 39 -1.36 -10.36 10.02
CA ALA A 39 -0.54 -9.42 9.28
C ALA A 39 -1.10 -9.12 7.87
N ALA A 40 -1.58 -10.14 7.15
CA ALA A 40 -2.20 -9.97 5.83
C ALA A 40 -3.50 -9.16 5.90
N ILE A 41 -4.37 -9.43 6.86
CA ILE A 41 -5.63 -8.68 7.05
C ILE A 41 -5.34 -7.22 7.40
N LEU A 42 -4.41 -6.97 8.32
CA LEU A 42 -4.02 -5.60 8.67
C LEU A 42 -3.39 -4.86 7.48
N SER A 43 -2.56 -5.55 6.69
CA SER A 43 -1.94 -4.99 5.49
C SER A 43 -3.00 -4.62 4.44
N LEU A 44 -4.02 -5.47 4.25
CA LEU A 44 -5.16 -5.17 3.38
C LEU A 44 -5.91 -3.90 3.84
N LEU A 45 -6.22 -3.80 5.13
CA LEU A 45 -6.95 -2.64 5.68
C LEU A 45 -6.13 -1.35 5.56
N LEU A 46 -4.82 -1.43 5.78
CA LEU A 46 -3.89 -0.30 5.79
C LEU A 46 -3.37 0.08 4.40
N TYR A 47 -3.56 -0.78 3.40
CA TYR A 47 -2.99 -0.60 2.06
C TYR A 47 -3.27 0.79 1.45
N PRO A 48 -4.52 1.32 1.44
CA PRO A 48 -4.78 2.62 0.83
C PRO A 48 -4.10 3.78 1.57
N PHE A 49 -3.87 3.63 2.88
CA PHE A 49 -3.16 4.63 3.68
C PHE A 49 -1.67 4.63 3.39
N ALA A 50 -1.05 3.45 3.31
CA ALA A 50 0.36 3.32 2.97
C ALA A 50 0.65 3.80 1.55
N LYS A 51 -0.18 3.42 0.58
CA LYS A 51 -0.11 3.93 -0.80
C LYS A 51 -0.19 5.46 -0.81
N LYS A 52 -1.13 6.03 -0.06
CA LYS A 52 -1.28 7.49 -0.01
C LYS A 52 -0.10 8.18 0.67
N ALA A 53 0.46 7.58 1.71
CA ALA A 53 1.65 8.09 2.39
C ALA A 53 2.85 8.12 1.44
N ILE A 54 3.08 7.04 0.69
CA ILE A 54 4.17 6.96 -0.31
C ILE A 54 3.97 7.99 -1.41
N GLU A 55 2.76 8.11 -1.98
CA GLU A 55 2.46 9.14 -2.98
C GLU A 55 2.76 10.55 -2.43
N THR A 56 2.33 10.82 -1.20
CA THR A 56 2.51 12.14 -0.57
C THR A 56 4.00 12.44 -0.32
N ALA A 57 4.74 11.46 0.20
CA ALA A 57 6.18 11.60 0.43
C ALA A 57 6.94 11.76 -0.87
N ALA A 58 6.61 10.97 -1.89
CA ALA A 58 7.30 11.05 -3.16
C ALA A 58 7.00 12.34 -3.91
N LEU A 59 5.81 12.93 -3.79
CA LEU A 59 5.51 14.27 -4.32
C LEU A 59 6.34 15.39 -3.67
N GLN A 60 7.01 15.14 -2.53
CA GLN A 60 7.98 16.09 -1.96
C GLN A 60 9.30 16.09 -2.75
N PHE A 61 9.63 15.00 -3.43
CA PHE A 61 10.88 14.80 -4.18
C PHE A 61 10.67 14.74 -5.70
N THR A 62 9.42 14.62 -6.15
CA THR A 62 9.04 14.44 -7.56
C THR A 62 7.85 15.33 -7.89
N SER A 63 7.75 15.79 -9.14
CA SER A 63 6.58 16.55 -9.58
C SER A 63 5.40 15.63 -9.87
N GLU A 64 4.16 16.12 -9.81
CA GLU A 64 2.98 15.35 -10.23
C GLU A 64 3.11 14.87 -11.68
N ALA A 65 3.75 15.69 -12.53
CA ALA A 65 4.11 15.34 -13.89
C ALA A 65 5.09 14.15 -13.99
N PHE A 66 5.97 13.93 -13.00
CA PHE A 66 6.87 12.77 -12.96
C PHE A 66 6.11 11.45 -12.75
N TRP A 67 5.02 11.46 -11.97
CA TRP A 67 4.15 10.29 -11.80
C TRP A 67 3.37 9.90 -13.06
N HIS A 68 3.35 10.79 -14.05
CA HIS A 68 2.72 10.60 -15.35
C HIS A 68 3.71 10.60 -16.53
N ARG A 69 5.04 10.60 -16.27
CA ARG A 69 6.11 10.66 -17.30
C ARG A 69 7.26 9.68 -16.97
N GLY A 70 8.06 9.28 -17.96
CA GLY A 70 9.22 8.38 -17.75
C GLY A 70 8.84 6.93 -17.38
N LEU A 71 9.39 6.39 -16.29
CA LEU A 71 9.14 5.00 -15.81
C LEU A 71 7.68 4.72 -15.42
N PHE A 72 6.87 5.76 -15.20
CA PHE A 72 5.44 5.70 -14.91
C PHE A 72 4.55 6.18 -16.08
N ALA A 73 5.14 6.49 -17.24
CA ALA A 73 4.41 6.87 -18.45
C ALA A 73 3.62 5.68 -19.03
N ASP A 74 2.49 5.98 -19.70
CA ASP A 74 1.62 5.04 -20.41
C ASP A 74 2.32 4.31 -21.58
N THR A 75 3.25 3.41 -21.28
CA THR A 75 4.00 2.59 -22.25
C THR A 75 4.01 1.13 -21.83
N ILE A 76 4.34 0.19 -22.72
CA ILE A 76 4.21 -1.27 -22.47
C ILE A 76 5.08 -1.74 -21.27
N GLY A 77 6.20 -1.06 -20.98
CA GLY A 77 7.05 -1.34 -19.80
C GLY A 77 6.46 -0.87 -18.44
N LYS A 78 5.39 -0.06 -18.48
CA LYS A 78 4.69 0.50 -17.31
C LYS A 78 4.19 -0.56 -16.33
N ASN A 79 3.77 -1.72 -16.85
CA ASN A 79 3.06 -2.71 -16.05
C ASN A 79 3.98 -3.37 -15.01
N GLY A 80 5.24 -3.67 -15.33
CA GLY A 80 6.15 -4.34 -14.39
C GLY A 80 6.53 -3.47 -13.19
N VAL A 81 6.93 -2.22 -13.43
CA VAL A 81 7.33 -1.28 -12.37
C VAL A 81 6.14 -0.91 -11.48
N LEU A 82 4.94 -0.75 -12.06
CA LEU A 82 3.72 -0.51 -11.27
C LEU A 82 3.36 -1.69 -10.37
N ILE A 83 3.49 -2.92 -10.86
CA ILE A 83 3.28 -4.12 -10.05
C ILE A 83 4.26 -4.13 -8.87
N LEU A 84 5.54 -3.84 -9.09
CA LEU A 84 6.52 -3.73 -7.99
C LEU A 84 6.17 -2.62 -6.99
N TYR A 85 5.71 -1.47 -7.48
CA TYR A 85 5.24 -0.38 -6.64
C TYR A 85 4.03 -0.79 -5.78
N TYR A 86 3.04 -1.48 -6.35
CA TYR A 86 1.88 -1.94 -5.60
C TYR A 86 2.25 -3.03 -4.58
N ALA A 87 3.15 -3.95 -4.94
CA ALA A 87 3.70 -4.93 -4.01
C ALA A 87 4.41 -4.24 -2.84
N PHE A 88 5.25 -3.24 -3.13
CA PHE A 88 5.94 -2.45 -2.12
C PHE A 88 4.96 -1.73 -1.19
N CYS A 89 3.89 -1.13 -1.73
CA CYS A 89 2.85 -0.51 -0.92
C CYS A 89 2.18 -1.50 0.04
N TYR A 90 2.00 -2.77 -0.38
CA TYR A 90 1.40 -3.81 0.44
C TYR A 90 2.35 -4.29 1.55
N VAL A 91 3.63 -4.53 1.25
CA VAL A 91 4.64 -4.90 2.26
C VAL A 91 4.80 -3.80 3.29
N MET A 92 4.80 -2.53 2.84
CA MET A 92 4.93 -1.37 3.71
C MET A 92 3.61 -0.95 4.36
N ALA A 93 2.51 -1.69 4.17
CA ALA A 93 1.19 -1.32 4.68
C ALA A 93 1.16 -1.18 6.20
N LEU A 94 1.79 -2.13 6.90
CA LEU A 94 1.91 -2.09 8.36
C LEU A 94 2.74 -0.89 8.85
N PRO A 95 4.03 -0.73 8.48
CA PRO A 95 4.83 0.39 9.00
C PRO A 95 4.33 1.75 8.53
N LEU A 96 4.01 1.93 7.24
CA LEU A 96 3.63 3.24 6.72
C LEU A 96 2.16 3.58 6.97
N GLY A 97 1.27 2.59 6.91
CA GLY A 97 -0.15 2.81 7.18
C GLY A 97 -0.39 3.20 8.64
N THR A 98 0.29 2.56 9.59
CA THR A 98 0.21 2.93 11.02
C THR A 98 0.79 4.31 11.28
N LEU A 99 1.96 4.63 10.72
CA LEU A 99 2.57 5.97 10.82
C LEU A 99 1.66 7.06 10.24
N TYR A 100 1.02 6.81 9.09
CA TYR A 100 0.10 7.76 8.48
C TYR A 100 -1.12 8.02 9.36
N LEU A 101 -1.72 6.97 9.94
CA LEU A 101 -2.84 7.11 10.86
C LEU A 101 -2.41 7.88 12.12
N LEU A 102 -1.26 7.55 12.72
CA LEU A 102 -0.71 8.27 13.87
C LEU A 102 -0.51 9.76 13.56
N ALA A 103 0.08 10.09 12.40
CA ALA A 103 0.28 11.46 11.98
C ALA A 103 -1.05 12.22 11.83
N LEU A 104 -2.08 11.57 11.28
CA LEU A 104 -3.42 12.14 11.15
C LEU A 104 -4.07 12.40 12.52
N PHE A 105 -3.98 11.44 13.44
CA PHE A 105 -4.49 11.59 14.80
C PHE A 105 -3.80 12.73 15.56
N LEU A 106 -2.46 12.80 15.48
CA LEU A 106 -1.69 13.87 16.10
C LEU A 106 -2.02 15.24 15.49
N ARG A 107 -2.24 15.31 14.18
CA ARG A 107 -2.61 16.56 13.51
C ARG A 107 -3.99 17.04 13.92
N ASN A 108 -4.96 16.14 14.05
CA ASN A 108 -6.30 16.49 14.52
C ASN A 108 -6.30 16.98 15.98
N LYS A 109 -5.44 16.42 16.85
CA LYS A 109 -5.27 16.91 18.23
C LYS A 109 -4.67 18.32 18.32
N LYS A 110 -3.86 18.74 17.34
CA LYS A 110 -3.29 20.10 17.32
C LYS A 110 -4.26 21.16 16.77
N ALA A 111 -5.34 20.73 16.12
CA ALA A 111 -6.35 21.59 15.50
C ALA A 111 -7.63 21.72 16.34
N ALA A 112 -7.71 21.01 17.46
CA ALA A 112 -8.78 21.06 18.47
C ALA A 112 -8.24 21.73 19.74
#